data_AF-A0A819CEG0-F1
#
_entry.id   AF-A0A819CEG0-F1
#
_cell.length_a   1.000
_cell.length_b   1.000
_cell.length_c   1.000
_cell.angle_alpha   90.00
_cell.angle_beta   90.00
_cell.angle_gamma   90.00
#
_symmetry.space_group_name_H-M   'P 1'
#
loop_
_entity.id
_entity.type
_entity.pdbx_description
1 polymer ?
#
loop_
_entity_poly.entity_id
_entity_poly.type
_entity_poly.pdbx_seq_one_letter_code
_entity_poly.pdbx_strand_id
1 'polypeptide(L)'
;MATPTPEELDRQLDEFIDKLVEDKDHLPAGELDDAFWKDLERHPFFLKEMPDDGAELHPAMEALQALKWDDDDDTPLDKANKYKEEGNKYYEYKKYRNAIIAYTEGIKQRCSDPTINAILFCNRATANFYLDKANKYKEEGNKYYEYKKYRNAIIAYTEGIKQRCSDPTINAILFCNRATANFYLGNYRSALRDCVLSRKCKSDHLKAFIKGAEACMKLEKYKDVQIWCSTGLTKEKERNERKQQGRERKQKSEHTKVLNAIRQRNIHLEEDPTIDIFNISTNPAGSCVQLNESDQTLTFPVVFLYPEYAQTDYIKEFHENTKLIDQLSVMFESRAPWDEEGKYTLNQIGVSFIE
;
A
#
# COMPACT_ATOMS: atom_id res chain seq x y z
N MET A 1 14.99 -4.24 28.86
CA MET A 1 16.30 -3.62 28.51
C MET A 1 16.01 -2.15 28.25
N ALA A 2 16.66 -1.24 28.96
CA ALA A 2 16.49 0.19 28.78
C ALA A 2 17.08 0.59 27.41
N THR A 3 16.40 1.47 26.68
CA THR A 3 16.94 2.04 25.43
C THR A 3 18.12 2.96 25.78
N PRO A 4 19.29 2.81 25.15
CA PRO A 4 20.44 3.68 25.43
C PRO A 4 20.08 5.14 25.12
N THR A 5 20.61 6.06 25.93
CA THR A 5 20.51 7.50 25.70
C THR A 5 21.38 7.89 24.50
N PRO A 6 21.14 9.05 23.85
CA PRO A 6 21.97 9.51 22.74
C PRO A 6 23.47 9.57 23.09
N GLU A 7 23.80 10.06 24.29
CA GLU A 7 25.18 10.12 24.80
C GLU A 7 25.80 8.72 24.98
N GLU A 8 25.01 7.73 25.38
CA GLU A 8 25.49 6.35 25.51
C GLU A 8 25.73 5.71 24.13
N LEU A 9 24.92 6.10 23.14
CA LEU A 9 25.08 5.64 21.76
C LEU A 9 26.33 6.26 21.11
N ASP A 10 26.58 7.54 21.35
CA ASP A 10 27.78 8.24 20.88
C ASP A 10 29.03 7.60 21.49
N ARG A 11 29.03 7.34 22.81
CA ARG A 11 30.13 6.65 23.49
C ARG A 11 30.38 5.25 22.95
N GLN A 12 29.31 4.49 22.66
CA GLN A 12 29.42 3.16 22.05
C GLN A 12 29.94 3.21 20.62
N LEU A 13 29.60 4.27 19.88
CA LEU A 13 30.12 4.49 18.53
C LEU A 13 31.61 4.82 18.57
N ASP A 14 32.04 5.68 19.49
CA ASP A 14 33.46 6.01 19.68
C ASP A 14 34.26 4.77 20.08
N GLU A 15 33.79 3.98 21.06
CA GLU A 15 34.42 2.71 21.45
C GLU A 15 34.50 1.69 20.29
N PHE A 16 33.52 1.71 19.38
CA PHE A 16 33.50 0.85 18.20
C PHE A 16 34.49 1.31 17.13
N ILE A 17 34.59 2.63 16.89
CA ILE A 17 35.56 3.23 15.98
C ILE A 17 36.98 2.98 16.48
N ASP A 18 37.23 3.15 17.78
CA ASP A 18 38.56 2.90 18.37
C ASP A 18 38.96 1.43 18.23
N LYS A 19 38.02 0.48 18.41
CA LYS A 19 38.27 -0.94 18.13
C LYS A 19 38.60 -1.22 16.66
N LEU A 20 37.91 -0.57 15.72
CA LEU A 20 38.21 -0.69 14.29
C LEU A 20 39.60 -0.12 13.94
N VAL A 21 40.03 0.92 14.66
CA VAL A 21 41.35 1.54 14.51
C VAL A 21 42.46 0.70 15.16
N GLU A 22 42.16 -0.05 16.22
CA GLU A 22 43.08 -1.01 16.83
C GLU A 22 43.25 -2.27 15.97
N ASP A 23 42.21 -2.70 15.24
CA ASP A 23 42.22 -3.87 14.34
C ASP A 23 42.85 -3.55 12.96
N LYS A 24 43.73 -2.55 12.91
CA LYS A 24 44.39 -2.08 11.68
C LYS A 24 45.25 -3.13 10.99
N ASP A 25 45.62 -4.19 11.69
CA ASP A 25 46.39 -5.31 11.14
C ASP A 25 45.56 -6.17 10.15
N HIS A 26 44.23 -5.99 10.09
CA HIS A 26 43.33 -6.66 9.14
C HIS A 26 42.90 -5.78 7.95
N LEU A 27 43.26 -4.50 7.94
CA LEU A 27 43.13 -3.68 6.73
C LEU A 27 44.18 -4.16 5.74
N PRO A 28 43.84 -4.43 4.46
CA PRO A 28 44.82 -4.88 3.50
C PRO A 28 45.96 -3.86 3.46
N ALA A 29 47.18 -4.32 3.75
CA ALA A 29 48.41 -3.53 3.67
C ALA A 29 48.80 -3.19 2.22
N GLY A 30 47.80 -3.05 1.34
CA GLY A 30 47.96 -2.56 -0.03
C GLY A 30 47.93 -1.04 0.00
N GLU A 31 48.81 -0.43 -0.78
CA GLU A 31 48.77 1.01 -1.02
C GLU A 31 47.37 1.41 -1.51
N LEU A 32 46.89 2.59 -1.10
CA LEU A 32 45.68 3.23 -1.64
C LEU A 32 45.96 3.67 -3.10
N ASP A 33 46.23 2.68 -3.93
CA ASP A 33 46.64 2.84 -5.31
C ASP A 33 45.44 2.95 -6.24
N ASP A 34 45.71 3.21 -7.52
CA ASP A 34 44.66 3.35 -8.53
C ASP A 34 43.83 2.06 -8.68
N ALA A 35 44.36 0.89 -8.29
CA ALA A 35 43.64 -0.37 -8.34
C ALA A 35 42.58 -0.47 -7.23
N PHE A 36 42.90 -0.03 -6.00
CA PHE A 36 41.94 0.05 -4.89
C PHE A 36 40.75 0.94 -5.23
N TRP A 37 41.00 2.15 -5.74
CA TRP A 37 39.93 3.08 -6.10
C TRP A 37 39.08 2.56 -7.25
N LYS A 38 39.69 1.91 -8.25
CA LYS A 38 38.98 1.30 -9.37
C LYS A 38 38.11 0.12 -8.95
N ASP A 39 38.53 -0.67 -7.96
CA ASP A 39 37.73 -1.75 -7.38
C ASP A 39 36.55 -1.18 -6.56
N LEU A 40 36.81 -0.15 -5.76
CA LEU A 40 35.79 0.54 -4.96
C LEU A 40 34.71 1.19 -5.84
N GLU A 41 35.05 1.78 -6.98
CA GLU A 41 34.08 2.36 -7.93
C GLU A 41 33.17 1.30 -8.58
N ARG A 42 33.60 0.03 -8.66
CA ARG A 42 32.78 -1.09 -9.14
C ARG A 42 31.93 -1.71 -8.02
N HIS A 43 32.16 -1.35 -6.77
CA HIS A 43 31.43 -1.88 -5.62
C HIS A 43 29.97 -1.37 -5.61
N PRO A 44 28.97 -2.25 -5.32
CA PRO A 44 27.53 -1.94 -5.32
C PRO A 44 27.12 -0.66 -4.57
N PHE A 45 27.88 -0.30 -3.52
CA PHE A 45 27.61 0.86 -2.66
C PHE A 45 28.12 2.20 -3.22
N PHE A 46 29.05 2.18 -4.18
CA PHE A 46 29.74 3.36 -4.70
C PHE A 46 29.65 3.53 -6.22
N LEU A 47 28.90 2.66 -6.92
CA LEU A 47 28.66 2.81 -8.36
C LEU A 47 27.99 4.15 -8.66
N LYS A 48 28.57 4.86 -9.63
CA LYS A 48 27.99 6.08 -10.20
C LYS A 48 26.97 5.75 -11.29
N GLU A 49 27.19 4.65 -12.02
CA GLU A 49 26.37 4.18 -13.14
C GLU A 49 26.23 2.66 -13.10
N MET A 50 25.14 2.12 -13.64
CA MET A 50 24.96 0.67 -13.71
C MET A 50 25.86 0.07 -14.80
N PRO A 51 26.47 -1.11 -14.59
CA PRO A 51 27.24 -1.79 -15.64
C PRO A 51 26.33 -2.20 -16.81
N ASP A 52 26.87 -2.15 -18.03
CA ASP A 52 26.18 -2.63 -19.23
C ASP A 52 25.94 -4.16 -19.20
N ASP A 53 24.89 -4.60 -19.89
CA ASP A 53 24.52 -6.02 -19.97
C ASP A 53 25.68 -6.88 -20.53
N GLY A 54 26.24 -7.74 -19.68
CA GLY A 54 27.34 -8.67 -20.02
C GLY A 54 28.74 -8.23 -19.55
N ALA A 55 28.87 -7.08 -18.87
CA ALA A 55 30.12 -6.70 -18.22
C ALA A 55 30.42 -7.57 -16.99
N GLU A 56 31.71 -7.82 -16.72
CA GLU A 56 32.15 -8.54 -15.52
C GLU A 56 31.73 -7.76 -14.26
N LEU A 57 31.01 -8.42 -13.36
CA LEU A 57 30.42 -7.79 -12.18
C LEU A 57 31.41 -7.86 -11.01
N HIS A 58 31.39 -6.86 -10.14
CA HIS A 58 32.15 -6.94 -8.90
C HIS A 58 31.59 -8.08 -8.03
N PRO A 59 32.40 -8.89 -7.33
CA PRO A 59 31.92 -10.03 -6.54
C PRO A 59 30.80 -9.69 -5.54
N ALA A 60 30.85 -8.52 -4.91
CA ALA A 60 29.77 -8.04 -4.04
C ALA A 60 28.46 -7.76 -4.80
N MET A 61 28.54 -7.35 -6.07
CA MET A 61 27.38 -7.17 -6.95
C MET A 61 26.84 -8.52 -7.43
N GLU A 62 27.72 -9.49 -7.72
CA GLU A 62 27.32 -10.88 -8.00
C GLU A 62 26.62 -11.52 -6.80
N ALA A 63 27.14 -11.31 -5.58
CA ALA A 63 26.50 -11.78 -4.35
C ALA A 63 25.10 -11.17 -4.14
N LEU A 64 24.94 -9.88 -4.47
CA LEU A 64 23.62 -9.22 -4.44
C LEU A 64 22.69 -9.73 -5.55
N GLN A 65 23.22 -10.03 -6.74
CA GLN A 65 22.43 -10.66 -7.80
C GLN A 65 22.01 -12.07 -7.40
N ALA A 66 22.90 -12.89 -6.86
CA ALA A 66 22.58 -14.22 -6.35
C ALA A 66 21.46 -14.17 -5.30
N LEU A 67 21.52 -13.21 -4.37
CA LEU A 67 20.46 -13.01 -3.36
C LEU A 67 19.10 -12.60 -3.96
N LYS A 68 19.10 -11.96 -5.14
CA LYS A 68 17.88 -11.63 -5.90
C LYS A 68 17.33 -12.85 -6.64
N TRP A 69 18.19 -13.73 -7.14
CA TRP A 69 17.82 -14.91 -7.93
C TRP A 69 17.46 -16.14 -7.06
N ASP A 70 17.91 -16.20 -5.80
CA ASP A 70 17.51 -17.26 -4.85
C ASP A 70 15.97 -17.32 -4.61
N ASP A 71 15.24 -16.20 -4.73
CA ASP A 71 13.77 -16.19 -4.55
C ASP A 71 12.99 -16.79 -5.76
N ASP A 72 13.62 -16.93 -6.93
CA ASP A 72 13.00 -17.46 -8.15
C ASP A 72 13.16 -18.99 -8.31
N ASP A 73 14.09 -19.61 -7.60
CA ASP A 73 14.31 -21.07 -7.61
C ASP A 73 13.52 -21.85 -6.54
N ASP A 74 12.88 -21.15 -5.60
CA ASP A 74 12.02 -21.78 -4.59
C ASP A 74 10.80 -22.45 -5.24
N THR A 75 10.61 -23.75 -4.98
CA THR A 75 9.42 -24.45 -5.48
C THR A 75 8.15 -23.85 -4.85
N PRO A 76 6.98 -23.96 -5.51
CA PRO A 76 5.70 -23.50 -4.92
C PRO A 76 5.42 -24.11 -3.54
N LEU A 77 5.99 -25.29 -3.26
CA LEU A 77 5.92 -25.96 -1.96
C LEU A 77 6.77 -25.24 -0.90
N ASP A 78 8.00 -24.86 -1.24
CA ASP A 78 8.92 -24.16 -0.35
C ASP A 78 8.40 -22.77 -0.02
N LYS A 79 7.88 -22.04 -1.01
CA LYS A 79 7.18 -20.75 -0.81
C LYS A 79 6.00 -20.91 0.14
N ALA A 80 5.16 -21.94 -0.04
CA ALA A 80 4.02 -22.19 0.84
C ALA A 80 4.45 -22.53 2.28
N ASN A 81 5.55 -23.26 2.46
CA ASN A 81 6.12 -23.57 3.77
C ASN A 81 6.71 -22.35 4.47
N LYS A 82 7.42 -21.48 3.75
CA LYS A 82 7.92 -20.19 4.25
C LYS A 82 6.77 -19.33 4.79
N TYR A 83 5.70 -19.16 4.01
CA TYR A 83 4.51 -18.41 4.45
C TYR A 83 3.77 -19.08 5.62
N LYS A 84 3.76 -20.41 5.71
CA LYS A 84 3.22 -21.15 6.87
C LYS A 84 4.02 -20.83 8.13
N GLU A 85 5.34 -20.86 8.07
CA GLU A 85 6.23 -20.57 9.20
C GLU A 85 6.14 -19.11 9.65
N GLU A 86 6.13 -18.17 8.70
CA GLU A 86 5.88 -16.76 8.97
C GLU A 86 4.52 -16.54 9.63
N GLY A 87 3.47 -17.18 9.11
CA GLY A 87 2.12 -17.13 9.68
C GLY A 87 2.07 -17.67 11.10
N ASN A 88 2.75 -18.79 11.37
CA ASN A 88 2.85 -19.38 12.71
C ASN A 88 3.56 -18.44 13.68
N LYS A 89 4.66 -17.83 13.25
CA LYS A 89 5.39 -16.83 14.03
C LYS A 89 4.50 -15.62 14.37
N TYR A 90 3.74 -15.10 13.41
CA TYR A 90 2.78 -14.03 13.67
C TYR A 90 1.66 -14.46 14.62
N TYR A 91 1.20 -15.71 14.50
CA TYR A 91 0.18 -16.29 15.36
C TYR A 91 0.66 -16.42 16.81
N GLU A 92 1.90 -16.85 17.05
CA GLU A 92 2.54 -16.87 18.38
C GLU A 92 2.60 -15.48 19.00
N TYR A 93 2.93 -14.46 18.22
CA TYR A 93 2.88 -13.06 18.65
C TYR A 93 1.46 -12.49 18.75
N LYS A 94 0.41 -13.30 18.54
CA LYS A 94 -1.01 -12.91 18.54
C LYS A 94 -1.35 -11.80 17.55
N LYS A 95 -0.52 -11.63 16.51
CA LYS A 95 -0.74 -10.71 15.39
C LYS A 95 -1.60 -11.42 14.35
N TYR A 96 -2.81 -11.80 14.75
CA TYR A 96 -3.69 -12.66 13.93
C TYR A 96 -3.96 -12.09 12.54
N ARG A 97 -4.10 -10.77 12.40
CA ARG A 97 -4.25 -10.11 11.09
C ARG A 97 -3.08 -10.41 10.15
N ASN A 98 -1.85 -10.31 10.64
CA ASN A 98 -0.65 -10.59 9.84
C ASN A 98 -0.54 -12.08 9.54
N ALA A 99 -0.87 -12.94 10.52
CA ALA A 99 -0.91 -14.39 10.31
C ALA A 99 -1.90 -14.77 9.20
N ILE A 100 -3.11 -14.18 9.17
CA ILE A 100 -4.11 -14.42 8.13
C ILE A 100 -3.58 -14.03 6.75
N ILE A 101 -2.87 -12.91 6.63
CA ILE A 101 -2.26 -12.46 5.37
C ILE A 101 -1.22 -13.49 4.92
N ALA A 102 -0.27 -13.85 5.79
CA ALA A 102 0.77 -14.83 5.47
C ALA A 102 0.17 -16.18 5.03
N TYR A 103 -0.80 -16.73 5.77
CA TYR A 103 -1.47 -17.97 5.36
C TYR A 103 -2.23 -17.81 4.04
N THR A 104 -2.79 -16.64 3.75
CA THR A 104 -3.49 -16.38 2.48
C THR A 104 -2.51 -16.32 1.32
N GLU A 105 -1.34 -15.70 1.49
CA GLU A 105 -0.28 -15.72 0.48
C GLU A 105 0.25 -17.15 0.26
N GLY A 106 0.40 -17.95 1.32
CA GLY A 106 0.73 -19.37 1.20
C GLY A 106 -0.29 -20.16 0.38
N ILE A 107 -1.59 -19.94 0.60
CA ILE A 107 -2.67 -20.59 -0.16
C ILE A 107 -2.65 -20.16 -1.65
N LYS A 108 -2.27 -18.92 -1.94
CA LYS A 108 -2.19 -18.41 -3.32
C LYS A 108 -1.08 -19.06 -4.14
N GLN A 109 -0.04 -19.60 -3.50
CA GLN A 109 1.02 -20.33 -4.21
C GLN A 109 0.53 -21.61 -4.90
N ARG A 110 -0.70 -22.08 -4.59
CA ARG A 110 -1.34 -23.26 -5.19
C ARG A 110 -0.41 -24.48 -5.21
N CYS A 111 0.22 -24.76 -4.07
CA CYS A 111 1.09 -25.93 -3.95
C CYS A 111 0.29 -27.22 -4.21
N SER A 112 0.93 -28.19 -4.88
CA SER A 112 0.29 -29.46 -5.25
C SER A 112 0.03 -30.39 -4.06
N ASP A 113 0.63 -30.14 -2.89
CA ASP A 113 0.46 -30.95 -1.68
C ASP A 113 -0.87 -30.58 -0.95
N PRO A 114 -1.85 -31.51 -0.88
CA PRO A 114 -3.09 -31.28 -0.15
C PRO A 114 -2.89 -31.05 1.36
N THR A 115 -1.82 -31.60 1.93
CA THR A 115 -1.55 -31.57 3.38
C THR A 115 -1.23 -30.16 3.85
N ILE A 116 -0.31 -29.48 3.17
CA ILE A 116 0.08 -28.10 3.50
C ILE A 116 -1.09 -27.15 3.28
N ASN A 117 -1.84 -27.31 2.20
CA ASN A 117 -3.04 -26.52 1.96
C ASN A 117 -4.06 -26.68 3.10
N ALA A 118 -4.34 -27.92 3.54
CA ALA A 118 -5.23 -28.17 4.67
C ALA A 118 -4.76 -27.49 5.97
N ILE A 119 -3.46 -27.56 6.28
CA ILE A 119 -2.88 -26.88 7.45
C ILE A 119 -3.05 -25.37 7.34
N LEU A 120 -2.74 -24.77 6.19
CA LEU A 120 -2.87 -23.32 5.96
C LEU A 120 -4.33 -22.86 6.13
N PHE A 121 -5.30 -23.61 5.60
CA PHE A 121 -6.72 -23.31 5.80
C PHE A 121 -7.13 -23.37 7.28
N CYS A 122 -6.71 -24.41 8.01
CA CYS A 122 -7.00 -24.57 9.43
C CYS A 122 -6.36 -23.46 10.30
N ASN A 123 -5.09 -23.14 10.06
CA ASN A 123 -4.39 -22.09 10.79
C ASN A 123 -4.99 -20.71 10.50
N ARG A 124 -5.35 -20.46 9.23
CA ARG A 124 -6.08 -19.24 8.84
C ARG A 124 -7.45 -19.15 9.51
N ALA A 125 -8.21 -20.24 9.57
CA ALA A 125 -9.51 -20.26 10.25
C ALA A 125 -9.37 -19.96 11.75
N THR A 126 -8.36 -20.57 12.39
CA THR A 126 -8.06 -20.35 13.81
C THR A 126 -7.68 -18.88 14.07
N ALA A 127 -6.82 -18.30 13.25
CA ALA A 127 -6.44 -16.90 13.37
C ALA A 127 -7.63 -15.94 13.18
N ASN A 128 -8.53 -16.23 12.22
CA ASN A 128 -9.77 -15.46 12.04
C ASN A 128 -10.68 -15.56 13.26
N PHE A 129 -10.86 -16.76 13.82
CA PHE A 129 -11.69 -16.95 15.01
C PHE A 129 -11.26 -16.05 16.19
N TYR A 130 -9.95 -15.97 16.46
CA TYR A 130 -9.44 -15.10 17.54
C TYR A 130 -9.57 -13.60 17.23
N LEU A 131 -9.40 -13.22 15.97
CA LEU A 131 -9.62 -11.84 15.52
C LEU A 131 -11.10 -11.44 15.67
N ASP A 132 -12.00 -12.31 15.24
CA ASP A 132 -13.45 -12.10 15.32
C ASP A 132 -13.95 -12.08 16.76
N LYS A 133 -13.37 -12.90 17.64
CA LYS A 133 -13.68 -12.86 19.08
C LYS A 133 -13.44 -11.47 19.68
N ALA A 134 -12.34 -10.80 19.34
CA ALA A 134 -12.08 -9.44 19.79
C ALA A 134 -13.06 -8.42 19.16
N ASN A 135 -13.40 -8.60 17.88
CA ASN A 135 -14.39 -7.76 17.19
C ASN A 135 -15.80 -7.91 17.77
N LYS A 136 -16.19 -9.11 18.19
CA LYS A 136 -17.49 -9.35 18.82
C LYS A 136 -17.68 -8.52 20.09
N TYR A 137 -16.67 -8.48 20.97
CA TYR A 137 -16.72 -7.63 22.17
C TYR A 137 -16.75 -6.13 21.85
N LYS A 138 -16.06 -5.71 20.79
CA LYS A 138 -16.15 -4.33 20.28
C LYS A 138 -17.58 -4.01 19.84
N GLU A 139 -18.22 -4.90 19.10
CA GLU A 139 -19.61 -4.72 18.63
C GLU A 139 -20.63 -4.76 19.76
N GLU A 140 -20.49 -5.69 20.71
CA GLU A 140 -21.32 -5.73 21.92
C GLU A 140 -21.20 -4.44 22.73
N GLY A 141 -19.98 -3.94 22.90
CA GLY A 141 -19.73 -2.66 23.56
C GLY A 141 -20.39 -1.50 22.79
N ASN A 142 -20.32 -1.49 21.46
CA ASN A 142 -20.98 -0.48 20.62
C ASN A 142 -22.52 -0.53 20.79
N LYS A 143 -23.12 -1.72 20.82
CA LYS A 143 -24.56 -1.89 21.09
C LYS A 143 -24.95 -1.32 22.45
N TYR A 144 -24.21 -1.67 23.51
CA TYR A 144 -24.48 -1.09 24.84
C TYR A 144 -24.30 0.42 24.87
N TYR A 145 -23.33 0.95 24.11
CA TYR A 145 -23.09 2.38 23.99
C TYR A 145 -24.25 3.10 23.28
N GLU A 146 -24.80 2.52 22.21
CA GLU A 146 -25.99 3.03 21.52
C GLU A 146 -27.20 3.11 22.45
N TYR A 147 -27.40 2.09 23.30
CA TYR A 147 -28.43 2.10 24.34
C TYR A 147 -28.10 2.99 25.55
N LYS A 148 -27.03 3.78 25.50
CA LYS A 148 -26.52 4.64 26.60
C LYS A 148 -26.22 3.88 27.90
N LYS A 149 -26.07 2.56 27.84
CA LYS A 149 -25.69 1.69 28.96
C LYS A 149 -24.17 1.69 29.11
N TYR A 150 -23.60 2.85 29.45
CA TYR A 150 -22.14 3.06 29.43
C TYR A 150 -21.35 2.12 30.35
N ARG A 151 -21.91 1.73 31.50
CA ARG A 151 -21.27 0.75 32.40
C ARG A 151 -21.09 -0.62 31.73
N ASN A 152 -22.12 -1.11 31.05
CA ASN A 152 -22.06 -2.38 30.32
C ASN A 152 -21.12 -2.29 29.12
N ALA A 153 -21.13 -1.15 28.41
CA ALA A 153 -20.18 -0.89 27.33
C ALA A 153 -18.72 -0.98 27.81
N ILE A 154 -18.39 -0.38 28.96
CA ILE A 154 -17.04 -0.46 29.55
C ILE A 154 -16.63 -1.89 29.85
N ILE A 155 -17.54 -2.70 30.41
CA ILE A 155 -17.28 -4.13 30.69
C ILE A 155 -16.98 -4.86 29.38
N ALA A 156 -17.83 -4.74 28.37
CA ALA A 156 -17.65 -5.37 27.08
C ALA A 156 -16.32 -4.98 26.40
N TYR A 157 -15.99 -3.69 26.36
CA TYR A 157 -14.70 -3.24 25.81
C TYR A 157 -13.50 -3.76 26.63
N THR A 158 -13.64 -3.87 27.94
CA THR A 158 -12.60 -4.42 28.81
C THR A 158 -12.39 -5.91 28.56
N GLU A 159 -13.46 -6.68 28.36
CA GLU A 159 -13.37 -8.09 27.94
C GLU A 159 -12.72 -8.24 26.55
N GLY A 160 -12.99 -7.32 25.64
CA GLY A 160 -12.29 -7.23 24.35
C GLY A 160 -10.79 -7.02 24.51
N ILE A 161 -10.37 -6.06 25.35
CA ILE A 161 -8.96 -5.77 25.64
C ILE A 161 -8.27 -6.97 26.30
N LYS A 162 -8.98 -7.69 27.18
CA LYS A 162 -8.47 -8.91 27.85
C LYS A 162 -8.19 -10.06 26.88
N GLN A 163 -8.79 -10.07 25.68
CA GLN A 163 -8.48 -11.11 24.68
C GLN A 163 -7.02 -11.04 24.20
N ARG A 164 -6.27 -9.96 24.53
CA ARG A 164 -4.85 -9.77 24.16
C ARG A 164 -4.60 -9.99 22.66
N CYS A 165 -5.53 -9.53 21.82
CA CYS A 165 -5.28 -9.44 20.39
C CYS A 165 -4.10 -8.49 20.20
N SER A 166 -3.02 -8.91 19.53
CA SER A 166 -1.88 -8.02 19.30
C SER A 166 -2.08 -7.07 18.11
N ASP A 167 -3.30 -6.97 17.56
CA ASP A 167 -3.64 -5.98 16.55
C ASP A 167 -3.71 -4.58 17.19
N PRO A 168 -2.77 -3.67 16.85
CA PRO A 168 -2.73 -2.34 17.43
C PRO A 168 -3.95 -1.49 17.06
N THR A 169 -4.58 -1.75 15.91
CA THR A 169 -5.76 -1.01 15.44
C THR A 169 -6.98 -1.35 16.28
N ILE A 170 -7.26 -2.64 16.52
CA ILE A 170 -8.41 -3.07 17.33
C ILE A 170 -8.24 -2.57 18.78
N ASN A 171 -7.04 -2.72 19.35
CA ASN A 171 -6.78 -2.25 20.70
C ASN A 171 -6.95 -0.74 20.84
N ALA A 172 -6.44 0.05 19.89
CA ALA A 172 -6.64 1.50 19.89
C ALA A 172 -8.13 1.87 19.88
N ILE A 173 -8.93 1.21 19.03
CA ILE A 173 -10.38 1.43 18.97
C ILE A 173 -11.06 1.06 20.29
N LEU A 174 -10.74 -0.10 20.87
CA LEU A 174 -11.32 -0.55 22.14
C LEU A 174 -10.98 0.41 23.29
N PHE A 175 -9.74 0.87 23.40
CA PHE A 175 -9.34 1.88 24.38
C PHE A 175 -10.06 3.20 24.15
N CYS A 176 -10.14 3.70 22.91
CA CYS A 176 -10.83 4.96 22.61
C CYS A 176 -12.35 4.88 22.88
N ASN A 177 -12.99 3.75 22.57
CA ASN A 177 -14.41 3.55 22.84
C ASN A 177 -14.67 3.43 24.34
N ARG A 178 -13.82 2.72 25.08
CA ARG A 178 -13.87 2.65 26.55
C ARG A 178 -13.61 4.01 27.20
N ALA A 179 -12.69 4.82 26.64
CA ALA A 179 -12.46 6.19 27.09
C ALA A 179 -13.72 7.04 26.95
N THR A 180 -14.40 6.91 25.80
CA THR A 180 -15.63 7.65 25.51
C THR A 180 -16.76 7.25 26.47
N ALA A 181 -16.95 5.94 26.71
CA ALA A 181 -17.94 5.47 27.68
C ALA A 181 -17.62 5.94 29.12
N ASN A 182 -16.34 5.94 29.52
CA ASN A 182 -15.91 6.49 30.81
C ASN A 182 -16.16 8.00 30.90
N PHE A 183 -15.94 8.73 29.82
CA PHE A 183 -16.17 10.18 29.75
C PHE A 183 -17.64 10.52 30.04
N TYR A 184 -18.59 9.82 29.43
CA TYR A 184 -20.02 10.03 29.67
C TYR A 184 -20.49 9.63 31.08
N LEU A 185 -19.73 8.78 31.78
CA LEU A 185 -19.98 8.46 33.20
C LEU A 185 -19.34 9.47 34.16
N GLY A 186 -18.64 10.50 33.67
CA GLY A 186 -17.90 11.46 34.50
C GLY A 186 -16.52 10.98 34.97
N ASN A 187 -16.07 9.81 34.50
CA ASN A 187 -14.78 9.22 34.89
C ASN A 187 -13.62 9.79 34.05
N TYR A 188 -13.42 11.12 34.08
CA TYR A 188 -12.52 11.83 33.17
C TYR A 188 -11.05 11.38 33.29
N ARG A 189 -10.58 11.03 34.49
CA ARG A 189 -9.20 10.50 34.68
C ARG A 189 -9.00 9.14 34.01
N SER A 190 -10.00 8.26 34.08
CA SER A 190 -9.95 6.96 33.41
C SER A 190 -10.04 7.11 31.90
N ALA A 191 -10.90 8.02 31.42
CA ALA A 191 -10.98 8.35 29.99
C ALA A 191 -9.63 8.84 29.45
N LEU A 192 -8.96 9.75 30.16
CA LEU A 192 -7.65 10.26 29.75
C LEU A 192 -6.58 9.15 29.67
N ARG A 193 -6.53 8.25 30.67
CA ARG A 193 -5.62 7.10 30.65
C ARG A 193 -5.86 6.20 29.44
N ASP A 194 -7.12 5.90 29.15
CA ASP A 194 -7.49 5.09 27.99
C ASP A 194 -7.11 5.77 26.66
N CYS A 195 -7.26 7.10 26.54
CA CYS A 195 -6.78 7.84 25.37
C CYS A 195 -5.26 7.75 25.19
N VAL A 196 -4.50 7.80 26.28
CA VAL A 196 -3.03 7.62 26.24
C VAL A 196 -2.68 6.21 25.76
N LEU A 197 -3.35 5.18 26.27
CA LEU A 197 -3.13 3.80 25.83
C LEU A 197 -3.52 3.60 24.36
N SER A 198 -4.62 4.20 23.92
CA SER A 198 -5.02 4.18 22.50
C SER A 198 -3.93 4.75 21.60
N ARG A 199 -3.30 5.86 22.00
CA ARG A 199 -2.18 6.47 21.25
C ARG A 199 -0.93 5.61 21.22
N LYS A 200 -0.63 4.89 22.33
CA LYS A 200 0.48 3.94 22.37
C LYS A 200 0.27 2.77 21.42
N CYS A 201 -0.97 2.30 21.26
CA CYS A 201 -1.29 1.26 20.28
C CYS A 201 -1.25 1.80 18.84
N LYS A 202 -1.89 2.94 18.59
CA LYS A 202 -1.97 3.54 17.25
C LYS A 202 -1.81 5.05 17.35
N SER A 203 -0.65 5.54 16.91
CA SER A 203 -0.24 6.94 17.04
C SER A 203 -1.05 7.91 16.18
N ASP A 204 -1.68 7.44 15.11
CA ASP A 204 -2.51 8.22 14.18
C ASP A 204 -4.03 8.08 14.45
N HIS A 205 -4.42 7.56 15.63
CA HIS A 205 -5.82 7.44 16.01
C HIS A 205 -6.40 8.79 16.51
N LEU A 206 -6.80 9.64 15.56
CA LEU A 206 -7.25 11.02 15.82
C LEU A 206 -8.39 11.14 16.84
N LYS A 207 -9.33 10.18 16.88
CA LYS A 207 -10.44 10.18 17.84
C LYS A 207 -9.97 10.15 19.30
N ALA A 208 -8.85 9.49 19.60
CA ALA A 208 -8.27 9.50 20.94
C ALA A 208 -7.66 10.86 21.31
N PHE A 209 -7.16 11.63 20.34
CA PHE A 209 -6.67 12.98 20.61
C PHE A 209 -7.79 13.93 21.00
N ILE A 210 -8.89 13.91 20.24
CA ILE A 210 -10.09 14.71 20.52
C ILE A 210 -10.64 14.35 21.90
N LYS A 211 -10.86 13.05 22.16
CA LYS A 211 -11.41 12.60 23.45
C LYS A 211 -10.45 12.87 24.62
N GLY A 212 -9.14 12.77 24.39
CA GLY A 212 -8.11 13.12 25.36
C GLY A 212 -8.12 14.61 25.72
N ALA A 213 -8.22 15.49 24.73
CA ALA A 213 -8.36 16.93 24.92
C ALA A 213 -9.65 17.30 25.68
N GLU A 214 -10.78 16.69 25.31
CA GLU A 214 -12.06 16.88 26.03
C GLU A 214 -11.96 16.43 27.50
N ALA A 215 -11.31 15.28 27.77
CA ALA A 215 -11.08 14.80 29.13
C ALA A 215 -10.16 15.74 29.92
N CYS A 216 -9.10 16.29 29.31
CA CYS A 216 -8.22 17.28 29.93
C CYS A 216 -8.97 18.59 30.24
N MET A 217 -9.86 19.05 29.35
CA MET A 217 -10.72 20.21 29.60
C MET A 217 -11.59 20.02 30.85
N LYS A 218 -12.25 18.85 30.98
CA LYS A 218 -13.07 18.53 32.15
C LYS A 218 -12.28 18.38 33.45
N LEU A 219 -10.97 18.17 33.34
CA LEU A 219 -10.03 18.12 34.47
C LEU A 219 -9.32 19.45 34.70
N GLU A 220 -9.69 20.51 33.98
CA GLU A 220 -9.11 21.87 34.07
C GLU A 220 -7.60 21.91 33.80
N LYS A 221 -7.09 20.96 33.01
CA LYS A 221 -5.68 20.87 32.61
C LYS A 221 -5.43 21.55 31.27
N TYR A 222 -5.56 22.87 31.21
CA TYR A 222 -5.51 23.65 29.96
C TYR A 222 -4.20 23.52 29.19
N LYS A 223 -3.05 23.40 29.89
CA LYS A 223 -1.75 23.17 29.23
C LYS A 223 -1.73 21.85 28.47
N ASP A 224 -2.27 20.79 29.08
CA ASP A 224 -2.35 19.48 28.43
C ASP A 224 -3.28 19.53 27.21
N VAL A 225 -4.41 20.26 27.29
CA VAL A 225 -5.34 20.42 26.16
C VAL A 225 -4.62 20.95 24.92
N GLN A 226 -3.79 22.00 25.07
CA GLN A 226 -3.02 22.56 23.96
C GLN A 226 -2.09 21.52 23.34
N ILE A 227 -1.39 20.73 24.15
CA ILE A 227 -0.49 19.66 23.69
C ILE A 227 -1.27 18.58 22.93
N TRP A 228 -2.43 18.17 23.45
CA TRP A 228 -3.27 17.16 22.81
C TRP A 228 -3.81 17.64 21.45
N CYS A 229 -4.25 18.89 21.36
CA CYS A 229 -4.75 19.47 20.11
C CYS A 229 -3.63 19.66 19.07
N SER A 230 -2.50 20.24 19.46
CA SER A 230 -1.38 20.47 18.54
C SER A 230 -0.79 19.15 18.01
N THR A 231 -0.60 18.17 18.90
CA THR A 231 -0.13 16.82 18.50
C THR A 231 -1.18 16.10 17.63
N GLY A 232 -2.47 16.30 17.89
CA GLY A 232 -3.54 15.74 17.06
C GLY A 232 -3.49 16.29 15.62
N LEU A 233 -3.32 17.60 15.48
CA LEU A 233 -3.24 18.29 14.18
C LEU A 233 -2.00 17.86 13.38
N THR A 234 -0.84 17.73 14.02
CA THR A 234 0.37 17.25 13.33
C THR A 234 0.19 15.82 12.84
N LYS A 235 -0.39 14.93 13.67
CA LYS A 235 -0.68 13.55 13.27
C LYS A 235 -1.75 13.43 12.19
N GLU A 236 -2.71 14.34 12.14
CA GLU A 236 -3.68 14.41 11.06
C GLU A 236 -3.03 14.79 9.73
N LYS A 237 -2.18 15.82 9.74
CA LYS A 237 -1.40 16.23 8.56
C LYS A 237 -0.53 15.09 8.05
N GLU A 238 0.28 14.47 8.91
CA GLU A 238 1.12 13.32 8.56
C GLU A 238 0.29 12.15 7.99
N ARG A 239 -0.89 11.87 8.55
CA ARG A 239 -1.79 10.80 8.06
C ARG A 239 -2.34 11.13 6.66
N ASN A 240 -2.75 12.38 6.44
CA ASN A 240 -3.31 12.80 5.15
C ASN A 240 -2.23 12.83 4.06
N GLU A 241 -1.03 13.30 4.38
CA GLU A 241 0.14 13.25 3.48
C GLU A 241 0.52 11.81 3.11
N ARG A 242 0.61 10.90 4.10
CA ARG A 242 0.84 9.47 3.82
C ARG A 242 -0.23 8.86 2.92
N LYS A 243 -1.49 9.23 3.13
CA LYS A 243 -2.61 8.76 2.30
C LYS A 243 -2.52 9.30 0.87
N GLN A 244 -2.11 10.55 0.71
CA GLN A 244 -1.93 11.20 -0.58
C GLN A 244 -0.76 10.59 -1.36
N GLN A 245 0.42 10.48 -0.73
CA GLN A 245 1.58 9.80 -1.31
C GLN A 245 1.28 8.34 -1.69
N GLY A 246 0.49 7.62 -0.88
CA GLY A 246 0.04 6.26 -1.22
C GLY A 246 -0.83 6.20 -2.47
N ARG A 247 -1.71 7.20 -2.68
CA ARG A 247 -2.53 7.31 -3.90
C ARG A 247 -1.67 7.64 -5.11
N GLU A 248 -0.75 8.59 -4.98
CA GLU A 248 0.18 9.00 -6.03
C GLU A 248 1.09 7.84 -6.44
N ARG A 249 1.65 7.09 -5.49
CA ARG A 249 2.44 5.89 -5.77
C ARG A 249 1.64 4.83 -6.51
N LYS A 250 0.38 4.59 -6.11
CA LYS A 250 -0.50 3.65 -6.80
C LYS A 250 -0.76 4.12 -8.23
N GLN A 251 -1.15 5.39 -8.41
CA GLN A 251 -1.38 5.97 -9.73
C GLN A 251 -0.13 5.88 -10.62
N LYS A 252 1.05 6.24 -10.09
CA LYS A 252 2.32 6.13 -10.79
C LYS A 252 2.64 4.68 -11.17
N SER A 253 2.39 3.72 -10.29
CA SER A 253 2.58 2.30 -10.59
C SER A 253 1.65 1.82 -11.70
N GLU A 254 0.36 2.16 -11.65
CA GLU A 254 -0.60 1.82 -12.73
C GLU A 254 -0.19 2.48 -14.05
N HIS A 255 0.20 3.75 -14.00
CA HIS A 255 0.69 4.51 -15.16
C HIS A 255 1.93 3.85 -15.80
N THR A 256 2.89 3.41 -15.00
CA THR A 256 4.06 2.69 -15.50
C THR A 256 3.67 1.37 -16.18
N LYS A 257 2.67 0.63 -15.65
CA LYS A 257 2.18 -0.59 -16.31
C LYS A 257 1.58 -0.29 -17.69
N VAL A 258 0.72 0.73 -17.79
CA VAL A 258 0.11 1.14 -19.06
C VAL A 258 1.18 1.57 -20.07
N LEU A 259 2.14 2.41 -19.65
CA LEU A 259 3.25 2.82 -20.53
C LEU A 259 4.08 1.64 -21.04
N ASN A 260 4.37 0.67 -20.18
CA ASN A 260 5.08 -0.54 -20.59
C ASN A 260 4.27 -1.34 -21.61
N ALA A 261 2.95 -1.46 -21.42
CA ALA A 261 2.05 -2.14 -22.35
C ALA A 261 1.94 -1.43 -23.72
N ILE A 262 1.97 -0.09 -23.75
CA ILE A 262 2.00 0.72 -24.98
C ILE A 262 3.32 0.49 -25.73
N ARG A 263 4.46 0.54 -25.02
CA ARG A 263 5.79 0.31 -25.59
C ARG A 263 5.93 -1.09 -26.19
N GLN A 264 5.42 -2.11 -25.51
CA GLN A 264 5.41 -3.50 -26.01
C GLN A 264 4.61 -3.67 -27.31
N ARG A 265 3.63 -2.81 -27.55
CA ARG A 265 2.78 -2.83 -28.76
C ARG A 265 3.28 -1.94 -29.88
N ASN A 266 4.45 -1.31 -29.72
CA ASN A 266 5.04 -0.38 -30.69
C ASN A 266 4.10 0.78 -31.08
N ILE A 267 3.25 1.22 -30.16
CA ILE A 267 2.36 2.37 -30.37
C ILE A 267 3.17 3.64 -30.19
N HIS A 268 3.22 4.45 -31.25
CA HIS A 268 3.90 5.74 -31.25
C HIS A 268 2.95 6.82 -30.73
N LEU A 269 3.47 7.72 -29.90
CA LEU A 269 2.75 8.86 -29.35
C LEU A 269 3.43 10.11 -29.86
N GLU A 270 2.66 11.04 -30.44
CA GLU A 270 3.20 12.25 -31.07
C GLU A 270 3.80 13.24 -30.06
N GLU A 271 3.29 13.28 -28.83
CA GLU A 271 3.78 14.13 -27.74
C GLU A 271 4.42 13.34 -26.59
N ASP A 272 5.19 14.01 -25.73
CA ASP A 272 5.91 13.38 -24.61
C ASP A 272 4.92 12.56 -23.74
N PRO A 273 5.07 11.22 -23.66
CA PRO A 273 4.12 10.31 -23.00
C PRO A 273 3.93 10.59 -21.52
N THR A 274 4.80 11.39 -20.90
CA THR A 274 4.71 11.79 -19.49
C THR A 274 3.71 12.92 -19.25
N ILE A 275 3.34 13.69 -20.27
CA ILE A 275 2.57 14.93 -20.12
C ILE A 275 1.11 14.76 -20.55
N ASP A 276 0.80 13.93 -21.56
CA ASP A 276 -0.50 14.08 -22.25
C ASP A 276 -1.45 12.86 -22.22
N ILE A 277 -0.95 11.62 -22.10
CA ILE A 277 -1.83 10.42 -22.03
C ILE A 277 -2.71 10.42 -20.77
N PHE A 278 -2.28 11.11 -19.72
CA PHE A 278 -2.89 11.07 -18.38
C PHE A 278 -3.31 12.43 -17.85
N ASN A 279 -3.07 13.52 -18.60
CA ASN A 279 -3.60 14.82 -18.23
C ASN A 279 -5.09 14.90 -18.58
N ILE A 280 -5.91 14.76 -17.55
CA ILE A 280 -7.37 14.94 -17.56
C ILE A 280 -7.78 16.33 -18.11
N SER A 281 -6.86 17.29 -18.20
CA SER A 281 -7.15 18.69 -18.55
C SER A 281 -7.36 18.96 -20.05
N THR A 282 -6.92 18.07 -20.95
CA THR A 282 -7.05 18.26 -22.41
C THR A 282 -8.15 17.41 -23.04
N ASN A 283 -8.74 16.46 -22.30
CA ASN A 283 -9.81 15.59 -22.80
C ASN A 283 -11.20 16.04 -22.29
N PRO A 284 -12.19 16.34 -23.17
CA PRO A 284 -13.52 16.79 -22.77
C PRO A 284 -14.27 15.87 -21.78
N ALA A 285 -13.88 14.59 -21.67
CA ALA A 285 -14.48 13.60 -20.77
C ALA A 285 -13.55 13.04 -19.67
N GLY A 286 -12.29 13.51 -19.58
CA GLY A 286 -11.34 13.07 -18.56
C GLY A 286 -10.96 11.58 -18.59
N SER A 287 -11.05 10.91 -19.75
CA SER A 287 -10.69 9.48 -19.88
C SER A 287 -9.30 9.32 -20.47
N CYS A 288 -8.58 8.29 -20.03
CA CYS A 288 -7.21 7.97 -20.43
C CYS A 288 -7.12 6.50 -20.85
N VAL A 289 -5.99 6.14 -21.47
CA VAL A 289 -5.70 4.74 -21.82
C VAL A 289 -5.62 3.90 -20.55
N GLN A 290 -6.32 2.76 -20.55
CA GLN A 290 -6.34 1.83 -19.42
C GLN A 290 -5.84 0.45 -19.85
N LEU A 291 -5.17 -0.23 -18.93
CA LEU A 291 -4.78 -1.63 -19.07
C LEU A 291 -5.71 -2.49 -18.23
N ASN A 292 -6.39 -3.44 -18.85
CA ASN A 292 -7.11 -4.47 -18.13
C ASN A 292 -6.12 -5.58 -17.74
N GLU A 293 -5.89 -5.76 -16.44
CA GLU A 293 -4.90 -6.72 -15.94
C GLU A 293 -5.29 -8.18 -16.19
N SER A 294 -6.57 -8.47 -16.34
CA SER A 294 -7.07 -9.86 -16.43
C SER A 294 -6.78 -10.49 -17.79
N ASP A 295 -6.93 -9.72 -18.86
CA ASP A 295 -6.74 -10.13 -20.25
C ASP A 295 -5.50 -9.47 -20.89
N GLN A 296 -4.79 -8.62 -20.14
CA GLN A 296 -3.65 -7.83 -20.59
C GLN A 296 -3.99 -6.91 -21.77
N THR A 297 -5.25 -6.49 -21.92
CA THR A 297 -5.69 -5.67 -23.07
C THR A 297 -5.70 -4.19 -22.77
N LEU A 298 -5.35 -3.37 -23.77
CA LEU A 298 -5.49 -1.92 -23.69
C LEU A 298 -6.89 -1.48 -24.14
N THR A 299 -7.39 -0.46 -23.44
CA THR A 299 -8.64 0.23 -23.77
C THR A 299 -8.32 1.70 -24.03
N PHE A 300 -8.73 2.19 -25.18
CA PHE A 300 -8.43 3.53 -25.67
C PHE A 300 -9.69 4.39 -25.70
N PRO A 301 -9.62 5.67 -25.31
CA PRO A 301 -10.61 6.65 -25.74
C PRO A 301 -10.41 6.95 -27.23
N VAL A 302 -11.48 6.90 -28.02
CA VAL A 302 -11.46 7.12 -29.47
C VAL A 302 -12.44 8.21 -29.85
N VAL A 303 -11.99 9.18 -30.65
CA VAL A 303 -12.85 10.23 -31.22
C VAL A 303 -13.10 9.91 -32.68
N PHE A 304 -14.37 9.86 -33.07
CA PHE A 304 -14.78 9.84 -34.47
C PHE A 304 -15.10 11.27 -34.88
N LEU A 305 -14.49 11.72 -35.97
CA LEU A 305 -14.75 13.02 -36.57
C LEU A 305 -15.54 12.82 -37.86
N TYR A 306 -16.56 13.64 -38.05
CA TYR A 306 -17.39 13.70 -39.26
C TYR A 306 -17.24 15.09 -39.89
N PRO A 307 -16.17 15.33 -40.69
CA PRO A 307 -15.82 16.67 -41.15
C PRO A 307 -16.90 17.33 -42.02
N GLU A 308 -17.61 16.53 -42.84
CA GLU A 308 -18.69 17.02 -43.72
C GLU A 308 -19.84 17.66 -42.94
N TYR A 309 -20.11 17.18 -41.73
CA TYR A 309 -21.22 17.63 -40.88
C TYR A 309 -20.74 18.38 -39.64
N ALA A 310 -19.42 18.63 -39.52
CA ALA A 310 -18.78 19.22 -38.34
C ALA A 310 -19.20 18.56 -37.00
N GLN A 311 -19.46 17.24 -37.04
CA GLN A 311 -19.94 16.47 -35.90
C GLN A 311 -18.83 15.58 -35.36
N THR A 312 -18.90 15.24 -34.07
CA THR A 312 -17.99 14.29 -33.44
C THR A 312 -18.75 13.30 -32.58
N ASP A 313 -18.23 12.08 -32.50
CA ASP A 313 -18.64 11.09 -31.52
C ASP A 313 -17.44 10.66 -30.68
N TYR A 314 -17.69 10.42 -29.39
CA TYR A 314 -16.65 10.05 -28.44
C TYR A 314 -16.93 8.69 -27.83
N ILE A 315 -16.03 7.75 -28.07
CA ILE A 315 -16.03 6.45 -27.42
C ILE A 315 -15.06 6.49 -26.27
N LYS A 316 -15.59 6.36 -25.06
CA LYS A 316 -14.80 6.39 -23.84
C LYS A 316 -13.85 5.20 -23.71
N GLU A 317 -14.33 4.02 -24.07
CA GLU A 317 -13.66 2.75 -23.83
C GLU A 317 -13.72 1.88 -25.09
N PHE A 318 -12.68 1.92 -25.92
CA PHE A 318 -12.52 1.10 -27.12
C PHE A 318 -11.44 0.04 -26.88
N HIS A 319 -11.83 -1.23 -26.84
CA HIS A 319 -10.90 -2.34 -26.63
C HIS A 319 -10.02 -2.57 -27.87
N GLU A 320 -8.73 -2.82 -27.66
CA GLU A 320 -7.77 -3.06 -28.75
C GLU A 320 -8.12 -4.26 -29.66
N ASN A 321 -8.84 -5.24 -29.13
CA ASN A 321 -9.24 -6.44 -29.86
C ASN A 321 -10.57 -6.26 -30.63
N THR A 322 -11.26 -5.14 -30.42
CA THR A 322 -12.51 -4.85 -31.12
C THR A 322 -12.20 -4.38 -32.53
N LYS A 323 -12.81 -5.02 -33.53
CA LYS A 323 -12.66 -4.56 -34.92
C LYS A 323 -13.43 -3.25 -35.09
N LEU A 324 -12.83 -2.32 -35.80
CA LEU A 324 -13.44 -1.03 -36.08
C LEU A 324 -14.82 -1.16 -36.75
N ILE A 325 -14.98 -2.12 -37.65
CA ILE A 325 -16.26 -2.38 -38.33
C ILE A 325 -17.37 -2.81 -37.37
N ASP A 326 -17.05 -3.59 -36.33
CA ASP A 326 -18.03 -4.04 -35.35
C ASP A 326 -18.53 -2.83 -34.54
N GLN A 327 -17.62 -1.94 -34.15
CA GLN A 327 -17.98 -0.70 -33.46
C GLN A 327 -18.81 0.24 -34.34
N LEU A 328 -18.41 0.43 -35.59
CA LEU A 328 -19.17 1.24 -36.55
C LEU A 328 -20.56 0.66 -36.78
N SER A 329 -20.71 -0.67 -36.75
CA SER A 329 -22.02 -1.30 -36.94
C SER A 329 -23.02 -0.96 -35.84
N VAL A 330 -22.54 -0.81 -34.61
CA VAL A 330 -23.33 -0.37 -33.47
C VAL A 330 -23.63 1.13 -33.57
N MET A 331 -22.64 1.95 -33.95
CA MET A 331 -22.82 3.40 -34.09
C MET A 331 -23.83 3.78 -35.17
N PHE A 332 -23.83 3.04 -36.29
CA PHE A 332 -24.69 3.29 -37.45
C PHE A 332 -25.82 2.25 -37.59
N GLU A 333 -26.19 1.56 -36.51
CA GLU A 333 -27.35 0.64 -36.50
C GLU A 333 -28.64 1.40 -36.81
N SER A 334 -28.78 2.59 -36.22
CA SER A 334 -29.85 3.53 -36.51
C SER A 334 -29.31 4.76 -37.21
N ARG A 335 -30.09 5.31 -38.13
CA ARG A 335 -29.77 6.55 -38.84
C ARG A 335 -29.49 7.67 -37.84
N ALA A 336 -28.32 8.29 -37.97
CA ALA A 336 -27.93 9.42 -37.13
C ALA A 336 -28.87 10.63 -37.39
N PRO A 337 -29.28 11.39 -36.36
CA PRO A 337 -30.19 12.53 -36.52
C PRO A 337 -29.66 13.63 -37.44
N TRP A 338 -28.33 13.76 -37.53
CA TRP A 338 -27.63 14.76 -38.35
C TRP A 338 -27.40 14.30 -39.81
N ASP A 339 -27.64 13.02 -40.13
CA ASP A 339 -27.50 12.47 -41.48
C ASP A 339 -28.83 12.56 -42.25
N GLU A 340 -29.25 13.77 -42.60
CA GLU A 340 -30.51 14.07 -43.32
C GLU A 340 -30.59 13.45 -44.72
N GLU A 341 -29.44 13.04 -45.29
CA GLU A 341 -29.36 12.42 -46.62
C GLU A 341 -29.22 10.88 -46.56
N GLY A 342 -28.89 10.31 -45.39
CA GLY A 342 -28.79 8.86 -45.19
C GLY A 342 -27.51 8.28 -45.80
N LYS A 343 -26.44 9.06 -45.86
CA LYS A 343 -25.16 8.72 -46.48
C LYS A 343 -24.26 7.90 -45.57
N TYR A 344 -24.43 7.99 -44.25
CA TYR A 344 -23.59 7.30 -43.28
C TYR A 344 -24.11 5.89 -43.02
N THR A 345 -23.89 5.02 -44.00
CA THR A 345 -24.16 3.58 -43.88
C THR A 345 -22.85 2.79 -43.95
N LEU A 346 -22.79 1.63 -43.28
CA LEU A 346 -21.59 0.78 -43.19
C LEU A 346 -20.94 0.46 -44.55
N ASN A 347 -21.74 0.38 -45.61
CA ASN A 347 -21.27 0.03 -46.95
C ASN A 347 -20.76 1.24 -47.76
N GLN A 348 -20.99 2.47 -47.27
CA GLN A 348 -20.71 3.72 -47.98
C GLN A 348 -19.66 4.59 -47.27
N ILE A 349 -19.48 4.41 -45.96
CA ILE A 349 -18.52 5.18 -45.18
C ILE A 349 -17.08 4.74 -45.48
N GLY A 350 -16.21 5.72 -45.73
CA GLY A 350 -14.75 5.55 -45.71
C GLY A 350 -14.20 5.98 -44.36
N VAL A 351 -13.17 5.28 -43.87
CA VAL A 351 -12.47 5.65 -42.63
C VAL A 351 -11.03 5.99 -42.95
N SER A 352 -10.59 7.15 -42.48
CA SER A 352 -9.21 7.62 -42.53
C SER A 352 -8.72 7.90 -41.12
N PHE A 353 -7.44 7.63 -40.87
CA PHE A 353 -6.77 8.03 -39.63
C PHE A 353 -6.08 9.38 -39.86
N ILE A 354 -5.98 10.18 -38.81
CA ILE A 354 -5.16 11.38 -38.81
C ILE A 354 -3.73 10.88 -38.64
N GLU A 355 -2.88 11.16 -39.63
CA GLU A 355 -1.44 10.85 -39.60
C GLU A 355 -0.66 11.85 -38.75
#